data_AF-A0A6V7UJI4-F1
#
_entry.id   AF-A0A6V7UJI4-F1
#
_cell.length_a   1.000
_cell.length_b   1.000
_cell.length_c   1.000
_cell.angle_alpha   90.00
_cell.angle_beta   90.00
_cell.angle_gamma   90.00
#
_symmetry.space_group_name_H-M   'P 1'
#
loop_
_entity.id
_entity.type
_entity.pdbx_description
1 polymer ?
#
loop_
_entity_poly.entity_id
_entity_poly.type
_entity_poly.pdbx_seq_one_letter_code
_entity_poly.pdbx_strand_id
1 'polypeptide(L)'
;MPNKNIFKFHSNYFRLQNKSQPIIKGLNMDSEQISKILRSNEKTARIFKGCFPCDLMPNPSHLNYPAALVVNLDSHQLKGSHWIAIYAYGEKREVIYFDSLALPVNSIIEEKFLNKFSRALKNKKPYQSIVENTCGQHCICFIYFLSLGYTFNEYIKYLEGYPKSCDLFVRKFMNKMITYLSKKINYFTI
;
A
#
# COMPACT_ATOMS: atom_id res chain seq x y z
N MET A 1 13.10 4.11 -17.55
CA MET A 1 11.67 4.09 -17.95
C MET A 1 11.03 2.82 -17.40
N PRO A 2 9.86 2.87 -16.71
CA PRO A 2 9.19 1.65 -16.29
C PRO A 2 8.86 0.81 -17.53
N ASN A 3 9.13 -0.49 -17.45
CA ASN A 3 9.02 -1.39 -18.59
C ASN A 3 7.55 -1.50 -19.00
N LYS A 4 7.18 -0.90 -20.15
CA LYS A 4 5.83 -0.92 -20.73
C LYS A 4 5.30 -2.35 -20.96
N ASN A 5 6.15 -3.37 -20.91
CA ASN A 5 5.76 -4.78 -20.93
C ASN A 5 5.06 -5.26 -19.65
N ILE A 6 5.32 -4.67 -18.48
CA ILE A 6 4.57 -4.98 -17.24
C ILE A 6 3.10 -4.56 -17.42
N PHE A 7 2.85 -3.42 -18.07
CA PHE A 7 1.49 -2.96 -18.38
C PHE A 7 0.72 -3.93 -19.29
N LYS A 8 1.37 -4.44 -20.35
CA LYS A 8 0.76 -5.40 -21.28
C LYS A 8 0.58 -6.78 -20.62
N PHE A 9 1.53 -7.18 -19.77
CA PHE A 9 1.45 -8.41 -18.98
C PHE A 9 0.30 -8.36 -17.98
N HIS A 10 0.19 -7.31 -17.15
CA HIS A 10 -0.90 -7.17 -16.19
C HIS A 10 -2.26 -7.03 -16.89
N SER A 11 -2.42 -6.13 -17.87
CA SER A 11 -3.70 -5.92 -18.57
C SER A 11 -4.23 -7.15 -19.31
N ASN A 12 -3.37 -7.90 -20.01
CA ASN A 12 -3.77 -9.15 -20.67
C ASN A 12 -3.99 -10.30 -19.67
N TYR A 13 -3.20 -10.37 -18.59
CA TYR A 13 -3.35 -11.37 -17.53
C TYR A 13 -4.61 -11.18 -16.67
N PHE A 14 -5.14 -9.94 -16.57
CA PHE A 14 -6.42 -9.66 -15.90
C PHE A 14 -7.65 -9.94 -16.78
N ARG A 15 -7.53 -9.88 -18.11
CA ARG A 15 -8.63 -10.20 -19.05
C ARG A 15 -8.89 -11.69 -19.23
N LEU A 16 -7.89 -12.55 -19.04
CA LEU A 16 -7.93 -13.94 -19.51
C LEU A 16 -8.39 -15.00 -18.50
N GLN A 17 -8.65 -14.68 -17.23
CA GLN A 17 -9.00 -15.72 -16.24
C GLN A 17 -10.24 -15.40 -15.41
N ASN A 18 -11.40 -15.68 -16.00
CA ASN A 18 -12.64 -15.97 -15.29
C ASN A 18 -12.67 -17.47 -14.95
N LYS A 19 -11.95 -17.89 -13.89
CA LYS A 19 -12.27 -19.12 -13.19
C LYS A 19 -12.25 -18.84 -11.69
N SER A 20 -13.30 -19.30 -11.04
CA SER A 20 -13.66 -19.16 -9.62
C SER A 20 -12.50 -19.53 -8.71
N GLN A 21 -11.64 -18.56 -8.43
CA GLN A 21 -10.68 -18.60 -7.32
C GLN A 21 -11.44 -18.11 -6.07
N PRO A 22 -11.23 -18.73 -4.90
CA PRO A 22 -11.87 -18.28 -3.67
C PRO A 22 -11.48 -16.82 -3.46
N ILE A 23 -12.49 -15.96 -3.52
CA ILE A 23 -12.33 -14.55 -3.20
C ILE A 23 -11.94 -14.55 -1.73
N ILE A 24 -10.72 -14.12 -1.40
CA ILE A 24 -10.38 -13.76 -0.03
C ILE A 24 -11.38 -12.66 0.37
N LYS A 25 -12.47 -13.09 1.02
CA LYS A 25 -13.53 -12.23 1.53
C LYS A 25 -12.90 -11.46 2.68
N GLY A 26 -12.68 -10.16 2.48
CA GLY A 26 -12.46 -9.17 3.54
C GLY A 26 -11.51 -9.59 4.66
N LEU A 27 -10.27 -9.99 4.34
CA LEU A 27 -9.24 -10.06 5.37
C LEU A 27 -8.95 -8.63 5.85
N ASN A 28 -9.46 -8.28 7.03
CA ASN A 28 -8.90 -7.20 7.81
C ASN A 28 -7.44 -7.57 8.08
N MET A 29 -6.51 -6.78 7.55
CA MET A 29 -5.09 -7.11 7.61
C MET A 29 -4.48 -6.53 8.88
N ASP A 30 -3.75 -7.35 9.62
CA ASP A 30 -2.90 -6.89 10.71
C ASP A 30 -1.49 -6.50 10.21
N SER A 31 -0.67 -5.99 11.13
CA SER A 31 0.70 -5.55 10.84
C SER A 31 1.62 -6.70 10.39
N GLU A 32 1.40 -7.91 10.89
CA GLU A 32 2.20 -9.09 10.55
C GLU A 32 1.91 -9.55 9.13
N GLN A 33 0.63 -9.65 8.74
CA GLN A 33 0.21 -10.01 7.39
C GLN A 33 0.73 -9.01 6.36
N ILE A 34 0.59 -7.71 6.63
CA ILE A 34 1.11 -6.64 5.76
C ILE A 34 2.63 -6.76 5.62
N SER A 35 3.32 -6.91 6.75
CA SER A 35 4.78 -7.02 6.77
C SER A 35 5.27 -8.26 6.02
N LYS A 36 4.64 -9.41 6.24
CA LYS A 36 4.98 -10.67 5.58
C LYS A 36 4.87 -10.54 4.06
N ILE A 37 3.78 -9.96 3.56
CA ILE A 37 3.58 -9.76 2.11
C ILE A 37 4.61 -8.78 1.53
N LEU A 38 4.78 -7.60 2.14
CA LEU A 38 5.70 -6.57 1.61
C LEU A 38 7.18 -6.99 1.71
N ARG A 39 7.55 -7.81 2.69
CA ARG A 39 8.92 -8.35 2.80
C ARG A 39 9.18 -9.54 1.87
N SER A 40 8.14 -10.26 1.45
CA SER A 40 8.27 -11.42 0.57
C SER A 40 8.43 -11.06 -0.91
N ASN A 41 8.16 -9.81 -1.29
CA ASN A 41 8.41 -9.32 -2.64
C ASN A 41 9.73 -8.52 -2.69
N GLU A 42 10.63 -8.91 -3.60
CA GLU A 42 11.98 -8.34 -3.73
C GLU A 42 12.01 -6.82 -3.89
N LYS A 43 11.04 -6.23 -4.62
CA LYS A 43 11.00 -4.80 -4.90
C LYS A 43 10.52 -4.00 -3.70
N THR A 44 9.43 -4.46 -3.07
CA THR A 44 8.89 -3.79 -1.88
C THR A 44 9.80 -3.99 -0.67
N ALA A 45 10.43 -5.16 -0.51
CA ALA A 45 11.31 -5.48 0.62
C ALA A 45 12.50 -4.54 0.77
N ARG A 46 13.00 -3.98 -0.35
CA ARG A 46 14.12 -3.02 -0.34
C ARG A 46 13.75 -1.67 0.26
N ILE A 47 12.49 -1.26 0.13
CA ILE A 47 12.03 0.09 0.50
C ILE A 47 11.14 0.09 1.75
N PHE A 48 10.48 -1.03 2.04
CA PHE A 48 9.52 -1.14 3.13
C PHE A 48 10.24 -1.17 4.49
N LYS A 49 9.86 -0.25 5.38
CA LYS A 49 10.51 -0.07 6.69
C LYS A 49 9.74 -0.75 7.82
N GLY A 50 8.43 -0.92 7.67
CA GLY A 50 7.60 -1.59 8.65
C GLY A 50 6.19 -1.03 8.75
N CYS A 51 5.43 -1.66 9.63
CA CYS A 51 4.14 -1.17 10.11
C CYS A 51 4.34 -0.46 11.45
N PHE A 52 3.81 0.75 11.61
CA PHE A 52 3.97 1.56 12.82
C PHE A 52 2.62 2.12 13.27
N PRO A 53 2.34 2.27 14.57
CA PRO A 53 1.28 3.16 15.02
C PRO A 53 1.69 4.62 14.78
N CYS A 54 0.70 5.53 14.70
CA CYS A 54 0.93 6.93 14.29
C CYS A 54 1.91 7.68 15.21
N ASP A 55 2.03 7.26 16.47
CA ASP A 55 2.83 7.91 17.50
C ASP A 55 4.25 7.33 17.67
N LEU A 56 4.54 6.17 17.07
CA LEU A 56 5.84 5.50 17.10
C LEU A 56 6.47 5.37 15.70
N MET A 57 6.16 6.27 14.78
CA MET A 57 6.83 6.33 13.49
C MET A 57 8.33 6.67 13.66
N PRO A 58 9.21 6.11 12.81
CA PRO A 58 10.63 6.45 12.84
C PRO A 58 10.84 7.91 12.45
N ASN A 59 11.87 8.54 13.02
CA ASN A 59 12.30 9.86 12.59
C ASN A 59 12.73 9.80 11.11
N PRO A 60 12.21 10.68 10.22
CA PRO A 60 12.60 10.70 8.81
C PRO A 60 14.11 10.74 8.56
N SER A 61 14.88 11.47 9.39
CA SER A 61 16.34 11.56 9.26
C SER A 61 17.08 10.23 9.45
N HIS A 62 16.45 9.22 10.04
CA HIS A 62 17.03 7.90 10.27
C HIS A 62 16.65 6.88 9.18
N LEU A 63 15.95 7.31 8.12
CA LEU A 63 15.48 6.42 7.07
C LEU A 63 16.47 6.32 5.91
N ASN A 64 16.69 5.10 5.43
CA ASN A 64 17.32 4.87 4.12
C ASN A 64 16.27 5.03 3.01
N TYR A 65 16.51 5.96 2.09
CA TYR A 65 15.56 6.31 1.02
C TYR A 65 15.82 5.57 -0.31
N PRO A 66 14.79 5.36 -1.15
CA PRO A 66 13.37 5.62 -0.87
C PRO A 66 12.83 4.72 0.24
N ALA A 67 11.86 5.23 0.99
CA ALA A 67 11.30 4.55 2.16
C ALA A 67 9.77 4.46 2.06
N ALA A 68 9.24 3.27 2.33
CA ALA A 68 7.80 3.03 2.42
C ALA A 68 7.43 2.57 3.83
N LEU A 69 6.35 3.13 4.37
CA LEU A 69 5.82 2.78 5.68
C LEU A 69 4.34 2.48 5.54
N VAL A 70 3.84 1.57 6.37
CA VAL A 70 2.40 1.43 6.61
C VAL A 70 2.15 1.91 8.03
N VAL A 71 1.18 2.79 8.21
CA VAL A 71 0.93 3.45 9.49
C VAL A 71 -0.50 3.19 9.93
N ASN A 72 -0.68 2.75 11.16
CA ASN A 72 -2.00 2.71 11.78
C ASN A 72 -2.35 4.10 12.30
N LEU A 73 -3.57 4.58 12.08
CA LEU A 73 -3.99 5.89 12.61
C LEU A 73 -4.19 5.89 14.13
N ASP A 74 -4.39 4.72 14.73
CA ASP A 74 -4.43 4.59 16.18
C ASP A 74 -3.01 4.65 16.80
N SER A 75 -2.95 5.10 18.04
CA SER A 75 -1.73 5.04 18.85
C SER A 75 -1.40 3.60 19.27
N HIS A 76 -0.16 3.37 19.70
CA HIS A 76 0.31 2.06 20.14
C HIS A 76 -0.48 1.40 21.29
N GLN A 77 -1.31 2.17 21.99
CA GLN A 77 -2.13 1.69 23.12
C GLN A 77 -3.49 1.13 22.69
N LEU A 78 -3.86 1.31 21.42
CA LEU A 78 -5.16 0.93 20.88
C LEU A 78 -5.02 -0.26 19.91
N LYS A 79 -6.16 -0.91 19.63
CA LYS A 79 -6.19 -2.15 18.83
C LYS A 79 -5.91 -1.96 17.34
N GLY A 80 -5.88 -0.72 16.85
CA GLY A 80 -5.69 -0.39 15.44
C GLY A 80 -7.01 -0.29 14.68
N SER A 81 -7.23 0.84 14.00
CA SER A 81 -8.51 1.16 13.36
C SER A 81 -8.43 1.29 11.84
N HIS A 82 -7.34 1.87 11.33
CA HIS A 82 -7.20 2.19 9.92
C HIS A 82 -5.73 2.23 9.49
N TRP A 83 -5.43 1.68 8.31
CA TRP A 83 -4.10 1.66 7.73
C TRP A 83 -3.97 2.69 6.62
N ILE A 84 -2.89 3.47 6.66
CA ILE A 84 -2.46 4.37 5.59
C ILE A 84 -1.06 3.99 5.13
N ALA A 85 -0.67 4.41 3.93
CA ALA A 85 0.67 4.18 3.41
C ALA A 85 1.41 5.50 3.20
N ILE A 86 2.70 5.51 3.54
CA ILE A 86 3.60 6.63 3.28
C ILE A 86 4.70 6.16 2.33
N TYR A 87 5.03 6.98 1.34
CA TYR A 87 6.20 6.80 0.49
C TYR A 87 7.03 8.08 0.46
N ALA A 88 8.28 8.01 0.91
CA ALA A 88 9.21 9.13 0.92
C ALA A 88 10.31 8.91 -0.13
N TYR A 89 10.47 9.86 -1.04
CA TYR A 89 11.44 9.76 -2.14
C TYR A 89 12.89 10.00 -1.71
N GLY A 90 13.11 10.75 -0.63
CA GLY A 90 14.43 11.17 -0.17
C GLY A 90 14.32 12.08 1.04
N GLU A 91 15.44 12.28 1.73
CA GLU A 91 15.52 13.25 2.82
C GLU A 91 15.17 14.65 2.30
N LYS A 92 14.25 15.35 2.99
CA LYS A 92 13.76 16.69 2.61
C LYS A 92 13.23 16.79 1.16
N ARG A 93 12.87 15.68 0.53
CA ARG A 93 12.20 15.66 -0.79
C ARG A 93 10.69 15.57 -0.60
N GLU A 94 9.98 15.27 -1.68
CA GLU A 94 8.56 14.94 -1.61
C GLU A 94 8.29 13.66 -0.82
N VAL A 95 7.21 13.68 -0.06
CA VAL A 95 6.59 12.52 0.58
C VAL A 95 5.14 12.39 0.11
N ILE A 96 4.67 11.17 -0.04
CA ILE A 96 3.28 10.86 -0.38
C ILE A 96 2.63 10.23 0.84
N TYR A 97 1.50 10.80 1.27
CA TYR A 97 0.57 10.23 2.22
C TYR A 97 -0.64 9.69 1.44
N PHE A 98 -0.82 8.38 1.46
CA PHE A 98 -1.93 7.71 0.79
C PHE A 98 -2.87 7.10 1.80
N ASP A 99 -4.11 7.60 1.80
CA ASP A 99 -5.20 7.09 2.61
C ASP A 99 -6.34 6.69 1.68
N SER A 100 -6.67 5.40 1.62
CA SER A 100 -7.71 4.88 0.75
C SER A 100 -9.11 5.44 1.04
N LEU A 101 -9.38 5.94 2.25
CA LEU A 101 -10.63 6.64 2.59
C LEU A 101 -10.54 8.17 2.37
N ALA A 102 -9.35 8.69 2.08
CA ALA A 102 -9.06 10.12 1.94
C ALA A 102 -9.54 10.97 3.13
N LEU A 103 -9.35 10.46 4.35
CA LEU A 103 -9.69 11.19 5.56
C LEU A 103 -8.74 12.38 5.76
N PRO A 104 -9.12 13.35 6.61
CA PRO A 104 -8.18 14.36 7.09
C PRO A 104 -6.91 13.72 7.65
N VAL A 105 -5.76 14.33 7.37
CA VAL A 105 -4.47 13.84 7.85
C VAL A 105 -4.46 13.90 9.38
N ASN A 106 -4.02 12.83 10.02
CA ASN A 106 -3.84 12.80 11.46
C ASN A 106 -2.73 13.80 11.87
N SER A 107 -3.01 14.68 12.84
CA SER A 107 -2.10 15.75 13.25
C SER A 107 -0.75 15.24 13.78
N ILE A 108 -0.74 14.09 14.46
CA ILE A 108 0.50 13.45 14.93
C ILE A 108 1.37 13.05 13.74
N ILE A 109 0.76 12.50 12.69
CA ILE A 109 1.48 12.11 11.47
C ILE A 109 2.01 13.35 10.74
N GLU A 110 1.19 14.38 10.65
CA GLU A 110 1.56 15.65 10.01
C GLU A 110 2.76 16.28 10.71
N GLU A 111 2.69 16.47 12.02
CA GLU A 111 3.73 17.15 12.81
C GLU A 111 5.03 16.34 12.91
N LYS A 112 4.92 15.05 13.25
CA LYS A 112 6.10 14.21 13.52
C LYS A 112 6.80 13.74 12.26
N PHE A 113 6.10 13.64 11.13
CA PHE A 113 6.63 13.03 9.92
C PHE A 113 6.51 13.93 8.69
N LEU A 114 5.30 14.29 8.25
CA LEU A 114 5.11 14.95 6.95
C LEU A 114 5.76 16.33 6.89
N ASN A 115 5.70 17.11 7.96
CA ASN A 115 6.29 18.45 8.05
C ASN A 115 7.83 18.45 8.01
N LYS A 116 8.48 17.29 8.00
CA LYS A 116 9.94 17.15 7.84
C LYS A 116 10.39 17.08 6.37
N PHE A 117 9.44 17.05 5.44
CA PHE A 117 9.67 16.97 4.00
C PHE A 117 9.38 18.31 3.31
N SER A 118 9.94 18.53 2.12
CA SER A 118 9.73 19.79 1.40
C SER A 118 8.30 19.97 0.89
N ARG A 119 7.62 18.84 0.65
CA ARG A 119 6.24 18.80 0.15
C ARG A 119 5.60 17.46 0.49
N ALA A 120 4.36 17.50 0.98
CA ALA A 120 3.52 16.32 1.16
C ALA A 120 2.42 16.28 0.08
N LEU A 121 2.35 15.20 -0.68
CA LEU A 121 1.23 14.91 -1.57
C LEU A 121 0.25 13.97 -0.88
N LYS A 122 -1.04 14.17 -1.14
CA LYS A 122 -2.12 13.28 -0.69
C LYS A 122 -3.13 13.03 -1.78
N ASN A 123 -3.77 11.86 -1.75
CA ASN A 123 -4.92 11.63 -2.61
C ASN A 123 -6.10 12.49 -2.15
N LYS A 124 -6.88 12.98 -3.11
CA LYS A 124 -7.97 13.96 -2.85
C LYS A 124 -9.35 13.32 -2.69
N LYS A 125 -9.50 12.05 -3.07
CA LYS A 125 -10.77 11.34 -3.05
C LYS A 125 -10.59 9.92 -2.52
N PRO A 126 -11.64 9.33 -1.93
CA PRO A 126 -11.62 7.95 -1.48
C PRO A 126 -11.52 6.99 -2.67
N TYR A 127 -10.77 5.92 -2.47
CA TYR A 127 -10.68 4.73 -3.33
C TYR A 127 -11.11 3.45 -2.61
N GLN A 128 -11.46 3.54 -1.34
CA GLN A 128 -12.08 2.49 -0.55
C GLN A 128 -13.50 2.92 -0.19
N SER A 129 -14.41 1.98 -0.27
CA SER A 129 -15.74 2.11 0.32
C SER A 129 -15.67 2.00 1.84
N ILE A 130 -16.40 2.86 2.56
CA ILE A 130 -16.37 2.92 4.03
C ILE A 130 -16.85 1.64 4.72
N VAL A 131 -17.61 0.79 4.02
CA VAL A 131 -18.09 -0.50 4.55
C VAL A 131 -17.11 -1.65 4.30
N GLU A 132 -16.02 -1.40 3.58
CA GLU A 132 -15.06 -2.44 3.19
C GLU A 132 -13.83 -2.43 4.10
N ASN A 133 -13.33 -3.62 4.45
CA ASN A 133 -12.11 -3.80 5.24
C ASN A 133 -10.89 -4.03 4.32
N THR A 134 -10.54 -3.04 3.50
CA THR A 134 -9.52 -3.16 2.44
C THR A 134 -8.37 -2.16 2.55
N CYS A 135 -8.34 -1.30 3.57
CA CYS A 135 -7.29 -0.27 3.73
C CYS A 135 -5.86 -0.84 3.70
N GLY A 136 -5.60 -1.95 4.40
CA GLY A 136 -4.30 -2.64 4.36
C GLY A 136 -3.94 -3.16 2.96
N GLN A 137 -4.93 -3.66 2.20
CA GLN A 137 -4.73 -4.14 0.82
C GLN A 137 -4.39 -2.99 -0.12
N HIS A 138 -5.07 -1.85 0.04
CA HIS A 138 -4.76 -0.60 -0.66
C HIS A 138 -3.35 -0.11 -0.36
N CYS A 139 -2.91 -0.17 0.90
CA CYS A 139 -1.53 0.16 1.29
C CYS A 139 -0.50 -0.72 0.57
N ILE A 140 -0.73 -2.04 0.55
CA ILE A 140 0.18 -2.98 -0.13
C ILE A 140 0.24 -2.69 -1.63
N CYS A 141 -0.91 -2.47 -2.27
CA CYS A 141 -0.97 -2.15 -3.70
C CYS A 141 -0.20 -0.86 -3.99
N PHE A 142 -0.46 0.22 -3.24
CA PHE A 142 0.24 1.49 -3.39
C PHE A 142 1.76 1.33 -3.31
N ILE A 143 2.26 0.69 -2.24
CA ILE A 143 3.71 0.48 -2.05
C ILE A 143 4.29 -0.39 -3.16
N TYR A 144 3.57 -1.44 -3.58
CA TYR A 144 4.00 -2.31 -4.67
C TYR A 144 4.19 -1.53 -5.98
N PHE A 145 3.19 -0.76 -6.41
CA PHE A 145 3.30 0.00 -7.67
C PHE A 145 4.44 1.02 -7.61
N LEU A 146 4.59 1.76 -6.51
CA LEU A 146 5.69 2.72 -6.38
C LEU A 146 7.06 2.03 -6.32
N SER A 147 7.16 0.83 -5.74
CA SER A 147 8.40 0.02 -5.74
C SER A 147 8.83 -0.42 -7.14
N LEU A 148 7.89 -0.47 -8.10
CA LEU A 148 8.15 -0.75 -9.50
C LEU A 148 8.53 0.51 -10.31
N GLY A 149 8.54 1.68 -9.67
CA GLY A 149 8.88 2.96 -10.30
C GLY A 149 7.70 3.69 -10.94
N TYR A 150 6.46 3.31 -10.61
CA TYR A 150 5.28 4.10 -10.97
C TYR A 150 5.25 5.38 -10.14
N THR A 151 4.87 6.48 -10.77
CA THR A 151 4.58 7.74 -10.07
C THR A 151 3.26 7.66 -9.31
N PHE A 152 3.07 8.56 -8.35
CA PHE A 152 1.81 8.67 -7.62
C PHE A 152 0.61 8.87 -8.57
N ASN A 153 0.75 9.78 -9.53
CA ASN A 153 -0.32 10.08 -10.48
C ASN A 153 -0.66 8.90 -11.39
N GLU A 154 0.33 8.10 -11.80
CA GLU A 154 0.09 6.87 -12.57
C GLU A 154 -0.68 5.84 -11.74
N TYR A 155 -0.35 5.68 -10.46
CA TYR A 155 -1.11 4.80 -9.57
C TYR A 155 -2.55 5.29 -9.35
N ILE A 156 -2.75 6.59 -9.13
CA ILE A 156 -4.07 7.19 -9.01
C ILE A 156 -4.90 6.96 -10.28
N LYS A 157 -4.34 7.28 -11.45
CA LYS A 157 -5.00 7.04 -12.74
C LYS A 157 -5.36 5.56 -12.93
N TYR A 158 -4.49 4.67 -12.43
CA TYR A 158 -4.75 3.24 -12.46
C TYR A 158 -5.98 2.87 -11.61
N LEU A 159 -6.09 3.35 -10.37
CA LEU A 159 -7.28 3.15 -9.52
C LEU A 159 -8.54 3.73 -10.17
N GLU A 160 -8.45 4.94 -10.73
CA GLU A 160 -9.57 5.60 -11.41
C GLU A 160 -10.07 4.85 -12.65
N GLY A 161 -9.22 4.04 -13.27
CA GLY A 161 -9.59 3.13 -14.36
C GLY A 161 -10.51 1.97 -13.93
N TYR A 162 -10.69 1.76 -12.62
CA TYR A 162 -11.59 0.75 -12.03
C TYR A 162 -12.70 1.39 -11.18
N PRO A 163 -13.49 2.33 -11.74
CA PRO A 163 -14.39 3.19 -10.96
C PRO A 163 -15.54 2.42 -10.30
N LYS A 164 -15.93 1.26 -10.85
CA LYS A 164 -17.06 0.47 -10.31
C LYS A 164 -16.75 -0.26 -9.00
N SER A 165 -15.47 -0.50 -8.67
CA SER A 165 -15.04 -0.92 -7.32
C SER A 165 -13.50 -1.05 -7.28
N CYS A 166 -12.83 -0.01 -6.77
CA CYS A 166 -11.41 -0.05 -6.47
C CYS A 166 -11.08 -1.16 -5.43
N ASP A 167 -12.00 -1.42 -4.49
CA ASP A 167 -11.92 -2.53 -3.53
C ASP A 167 -11.87 -3.90 -4.21
N LEU A 168 -12.70 -4.11 -5.24
CA LEU A 168 -12.67 -5.34 -6.03
C LEU A 168 -11.34 -5.49 -6.79
N PHE A 169 -10.83 -4.37 -7.32
CA PHE A 169 -9.52 -4.38 -7.98
C PHE A 169 -8.42 -4.82 -6.99
N VAL A 170 -8.29 -4.17 -5.84
CA VAL A 170 -7.22 -4.51 -4.88
C VAL A 170 -7.39 -5.93 -4.35
N ARG A 171 -8.60 -6.41 -4.08
CA ARG A 171 -8.83 -7.82 -3.70
C ARG A 171 -8.34 -8.80 -4.75
N LYS A 172 -8.72 -8.60 -6.02
CA LYS A 172 -8.27 -9.46 -7.12
C LYS A 172 -6.77 -9.42 -7.31
N PHE A 173 -6.17 -8.23 -7.16
CA PHE A 173 -4.73 -8.05 -7.22
C PHE A 173 -4.04 -8.82 -6.07
N MET A 174 -4.51 -8.65 -4.84
CA MET A 174 -3.96 -9.30 -3.65
C MET A 174 -4.06 -10.82 -3.70
N ASN A 175 -5.20 -11.37 -4.12
CA ASN A 175 -5.36 -12.82 -4.26
C ASN A 175 -4.31 -13.40 -5.21
N LYS A 176 -4.06 -12.73 -6.35
CA LYS A 176 -3.03 -13.13 -7.31
C LYS A 176 -1.63 -13.00 -6.74
N MET A 177 -1.33 -11.90 -6.06
CA MET A 177 -0.03 -11.69 -5.41
C MET A 177 0.27 -12.78 -4.38
N ILE A 178 -0.68 -13.06 -3.48
CA ILE A 178 -0.53 -14.09 -2.44
C ILE A 178 -0.36 -15.47 -3.08
N THR A 179 -1.16 -15.79 -4.11
CA THR A 179 -1.04 -17.06 -4.84
C THR A 179 0.32 -17.22 -5.52
N TYR A 180 0.87 -16.13 -6.05
CA TYR A 180 2.21 -16.15 -6.64
C TYR A 180 3.30 -16.34 -5.57
N LEU A 181 3.22 -15.59 -4.47
CA LEU A 181 4.15 -15.71 -3.35
C LEU A 181 4.11 -17.10 -2.72
N SER A 182 2.94 -17.72 -2.62
CA SER A 182 2.77 -19.05 -2.03
C SER A 182 3.34 -20.19 -2.84
N LYS A 183 3.49 -20.01 -4.15
CA LYS A 183 4.20 -20.96 -5.02
C LYS A 183 5.70 -20.81 -4.96
N LYS A 184 6.20 -19.62 -4.61
CA LYS A 184 7.64 -19.30 -4.61
C LYS A 184 8.30 -19.58 -3.26
N ILE A 185 7.52 -19.52 -2.18
CA ILE A 185 7.93 -19.67 -0.80
C ILE A 185 6.85 -20.56 -0.19
N ASN A 186 7.17 -21.67 0.50
CA ASN A 186 6.19 -22.55 1.17
C ASN A 186 5.38 -21.74 2.22
N TYR A 187 4.36 -21.01 1.78
CA TYR A 187 3.70 -19.93 2.54
C TYR A 187 2.56 -20.44 3.42
N PHE A 188 2.32 -21.74 3.40
CA PHE A 188 1.33 -22.41 4.25
C PHE A 188 2.05 -23.34 5.23
N THR A 189 2.52 -22.72 6.31
CA THR A 189 2.44 -23.32 7.63
C THR A 189 1.89 -22.20 8.51
N ILE A 190 0.56 -22.08 8.51
CA ILE A 190 -0.21 -21.43 9.56
C ILE A 190 -0.81 -22.60 10.35
#